data_AF-A0A9N8GVI1-F1
#
_entry.id   AF-A0A9N8GVI1-F1
#
_cell.length_a   1.000
_cell.length_b   1.000
_cell.length_c   1.000
_cell.angle_alpha   90.00
_cell.angle_beta   90.00
_cell.angle_gamma   90.00
#
_symmetry.space_group_name_H-M   'P 1'
#
loop_
_entity.id
_entity.type
_entity.pdbx_description
1 polymer ?
#
loop_
_entity_poly.entity_id
_entity_poly.type
_entity_poly.pdbx_seq_one_letter_code
_entity_poly.pdbx_strand_id
1 'polypeptide(L)'
;MTILPGLVYLRMDAKDKLPKKISTSLIVSLMILLFISTKITVLPVIFTHSVIKLSGISDFSTHSHIIKSSEYPEEFFSNSVWDRKKIKAGEYYSLRAVSIFTTNQFSFLCPEEIIKSYRESWKFNPLDSEFDTDVRLKLQKDAAYCVPVSATAVKRWDVPLQ
;
A
#
# COMPACT_ATOMS: atom_id res chain seq x y z
N MET A 1 -13.64 -39.28 -8.49
CA MET A 1 -12.75 -38.56 -9.43
C MET A 1 -13.59 -37.86 -10.47
N THR A 2 -13.93 -36.60 -10.24
CA THR A 2 -14.66 -35.75 -11.19
C THR A 2 -13.66 -35.17 -12.18
N ILE A 3 -13.47 -35.86 -13.30
CA ILE A 3 -12.70 -35.34 -14.42
C ILE A 3 -13.60 -34.31 -15.10
N LEU A 4 -13.24 -33.02 -15.02
CA LEU A 4 -13.99 -31.96 -15.69
C LEU A 4 -14.12 -32.28 -17.19
N PRO A 5 -15.32 -32.22 -17.79
CA PRO A 5 -15.54 -32.52 -19.21
C PRO A 5 -14.62 -31.72 -20.16
N GLY A 6 -14.25 -30.49 -19.77
CA GLY A 6 -13.30 -29.66 -20.51
C GLY A 6 -11.88 -30.24 -20.60
N LEU A 7 -11.44 -31.01 -19.59
CA LEU A 7 -10.12 -31.65 -19.60
C LEU A 7 -10.06 -32.83 -20.58
N VAL A 8 -11.18 -33.54 -20.73
CA VAL A 8 -11.32 -34.66 -21.66
C VAL A 8 -11.37 -34.15 -23.11
N TYR A 9 -12.12 -33.07 -23.35
CA TYR A 9 -12.19 -32.43 -24.67
C TYR A 9 -10.82 -31.94 -25.17
N LEU A 10 -10.03 -31.30 -24.29
CA LEU A 10 -8.67 -30.87 -24.61
C LEU A 10 -7.70 -32.03 -24.89
N ARG A 11 -7.90 -33.19 -24.26
CA ARG A 11 -7.08 -34.39 -24.51
C ARG A 11 -7.49 -35.15 -25.76
N MET A 12 -8.77 -35.16 -26.13
CA MET A 12 -9.26 -35.89 -27.31
C MET A 12 -9.01 -35.14 -28.62
N ASP A 13 -8.99 -33.80 -28.60
CA ASP A 13 -8.70 -32.96 -29.79
C ASP A 13 -7.25 -32.45 -29.83
N ALA A 14 -6.36 -33.06 -29.03
CA ALA A 14 -4.92 -32.86 -29.10
C ALA A 14 -4.30 -33.50 -30.36
N LYS A 15 -4.88 -33.24 -31.53
CA LYS A 15 -4.08 -33.18 -32.76
C LYS A 15 -3.13 -32.00 -32.55
N ASP A 16 -1.83 -32.29 -32.47
CA ASP A 16 -0.66 -31.50 -32.02
C ASP A 16 -0.62 -29.97 -32.27
N LYS A 17 -1.51 -29.42 -33.09
CA LYS A 17 -1.57 -28.02 -33.49
C LYS A 17 -2.45 -27.15 -32.57
N LEU A 18 -3.57 -27.65 -32.04
CA LEU A 18 -4.51 -26.85 -31.23
C LEU A 18 -3.99 -26.47 -29.83
N PRO A 19 -3.57 -27.41 -28.96
CA PRO A 19 -3.04 -27.06 -27.65
C PRO A 19 -1.73 -26.26 -27.76
N LYS A 20 -0.90 -26.54 -28.77
CA LYS A 20 0.35 -25.81 -29.04
C LYS A 20 0.08 -24.37 -29.46
N LYS A 21 -0.94 -24.12 -30.29
CA LYS A 21 -1.37 -22.79 -30.75
C LYS A 21 -2.03 -21.96 -29.65
N ILE A 22 -2.85 -22.60 -28.79
CA ILE A 22 -3.43 -21.95 -27.60
C ILE A 22 -2.33 -21.57 -26.61
N SER A 23 -1.38 -22.49 -26.34
CA SER A 23 -0.24 -22.24 -25.46
C SER A 23 0.66 -21.12 -26.00
N THR A 24 0.99 -21.11 -27.29
CA THR A 24 1.77 -20.01 -27.89
C THR A 24 1.02 -18.69 -27.86
N SER A 25 -0.30 -18.68 -28.12
CA SER A 25 -1.12 -17.47 -28.04
C SER A 25 -1.13 -16.88 -26.62
N LEU A 26 -1.23 -17.73 -25.60
CA LEU A 26 -1.16 -17.30 -24.19
C LEU A 26 0.21 -16.73 -23.85
N ILE A 27 1.29 -17.39 -24.28
CA ILE A 27 2.67 -16.93 -24.03
C ILE A 27 2.91 -15.58 -24.74
N VAL A 28 2.51 -15.44 -26.01
CA VAL A 28 2.67 -14.18 -26.76
C VAL A 28 1.84 -13.06 -26.13
N SER A 29 0.60 -13.35 -25.73
CA SER A 29 -0.24 -12.37 -25.02
C SER A 29 0.39 -11.94 -23.69
N LEU A 30 0.94 -12.88 -22.91
CA LEU A 30 1.64 -12.58 -21.67
C LEU A 30 2.88 -11.72 -21.90
N MET A 31 3.68 -12.01 -22.95
CA MET A 31 4.86 -11.23 -23.30
C MET A 31 4.51 -9.81 -23.74
N ILE A 32 3.43 -9.63 -24.52
CA ILE A 32 2.94 -8.31 -24.90
C ILE A 32 2.46 -7.54 -23.67
N LEU A 33 1.72 -8.18 -22.76
CA LEU A 33 1.29 -7.58 -21.50
C LEU A 33 2.48 -7.16 -20.62
N LEU A 34 3.50 -8.02 -20.49
CA LEU A 34 4.73 -7.71 -19.77
C LEU A 34 5.45 -6.52 -20.40
N PHE A 35 5.55 -6.47 -21.73
CA PHE A 35 6.18 -5.36 -22.43
C PHE A 35 5.42 -4.04 -22.20
N ILE A 36 4.09 -4.05 -22.32
CA ILE A 36 3.24 -2.89 -22.02
C ILE A 36 3.39 -2.48 -20.54
N SER A 37 3.50 -3.45 -19.63
CA SER A 37 3.68 -3.18 -18.19
C SER A 37 5.01 -2.47 -17.87
N THR A 38 6.05 -2.63 -18.69
CA THR A 38 7.30 -1.86 -18.51
C THR A 38 7.17 -0.39 -18.88
N LYS A 39 6.16 -0.03 -19.69
CA LYS A 39 5.93 1.35 -20.15
C LYS A 39 4.78 2.02 -19.40
N ILE A 40 3.82 1.24 -18.89
CA ILE A 40 2.73 1.71 -18.06
C ILE A 40 3.07 1.40 -16.60
N THR A 41 3.76 2.33 -15.95
CA THR A 41 4.19 2.23 -14.54
C THR A 41 3.01 2.10 -13.56
N VAL A 42 1.80 2.45 -13.99
CA VAL A 42 0.56 2.36 -13.20
C VAL A 42 0.21 0.91 -12.81
N LEU A 43 0.44 -0.06 -13.71
CA LEU A 43 0.04 -1.45 -13.49
C LEU A 43 0.78 -2.07 -12.28
N PRO A 44 2.13 -1.99 -12.20
CA PRO A 44 2.86 -2.39 -11.00
C PRO A 44 2.41 -1.67 -9.71
N VAL A 45 2.09 -0.38 -9.78
CA VAL A 45 1.69 0.42 -8.59
C VAL A 45 0.34 -0.03 -8.04
N ILE A 46 -0.66 -0.24 -8.89
CA ILE A 46 -1.98 -0.72 -8.42
C ILE A 46 -1.87 -2.14 -7.84
N PHE A 47 -1.08 -3.01 -8.49
CA PHE A 47 -0.87 -4.37 -8.02
C PHE A 47 -0.20 -4.39 -6.63
N THR A 48 0.89 -3.63 -6.47
CA THR A 48 1.59 -3.51 -5.18
C THR A 48 0.70 -2.94 -4.09
N HIS A 49 -0.08 -1.89 -4.35
CA HIS A 49 -1.06 -1.38 -3.39
C HIS A 49 -2.04 -2.48 -2.95
N SER A 50 -2.59 -3.22 -3.90
CA SER A 50 -3.55 -4.29 -3.63
C SER A 50 -2.95 -5.38 -2.75
N VAL A 51 -1.72 -5.83 -3.03
CA VAL A 51 -1.01 -6.84 -2.25
C VAL A 51 -0.69 -6.34 -0.83
N ILE A 52 -0.21 -5.10 -0.69
CA ILE A 52 0.09 -4.50 0.61
C ILE A 52 -1.18 -4.37 1.46
N LYS A 53 -2.29 -3.98 0.83
CA LYS A 53 -3.58 -3.83 1.51
C LYS A 53 -4.18 -5.18 1.93
N LEU A 54 -4.18 -6.15 1.03
CA LEU A 54 -4.71 -7.49 1.30
C LEU A 54 -3.90 -8.25 2.35
N SER A 55 -2.59 -8.03 2.42
CA SER A 55 -1.72 -8.63 3.43
C SER A 55 -1.84 -7.99 4.82
N GLY A 56 -2.57 -6.87 4.94
CA GLY A 56 -2.71 -6.13 6.20
C GLY A 56 -1.45 -5.37 6.62
N ILE A 57 -0.46 -5.25 5.72
CA ILE A 57 0.75 -4.46 5.96
C ILE A 57 0.41 -2.95 6.04
N SER A 58 -0.61 -2.52 5.30
CA SER A 58 -1.14 -1.15 5.38
C SER A 58 -2.60 -1.12 4.93
N ASP A 59 -3.44 -0.35 5.62
CA ASP A 59 -4.84 -0.12 5.21
C ASP A 59 -5.05 1.21 4.50
N PHE A 60 -4.05 2.10 4.53
CA PHE A 60 -4.08 3.45 3.97
C PHE A 60 -5.29 4.27 4.45
N SER A 61 -5.72 4.03 5.69
CA SER A 61 -6.77 4.79 6.35
C SER A 61 -6.22 5.50 7.59
N THR A 62 -6.87 6.62 7.93
CA THR A 62 -6.57 7.31 9.18
C THR A 62 -7.16 6.54 10.34
N HIS A 63 -6.33 6.30 11.35
CA HIS A 63 -6.72 5.68 12.60
C HIS A 63 -6.25 6.50 13.79
N SER A 64 -6.96 6.37 14.90
CA SER A 64 -6.53 6.92 16.19
C SER A 64 -5.58 5.94 16.85
N HIS A 65 -4.44 6.41 17.32
CA HIS A 65 -3.41 5.61 17.96
C HIS A 65 -3.12 6.13 19.36
N ILE A 66 -3.15 5.25 20.36
CA ILE A 66 -2.73 5.57 21.71
C ILE A 66 -1.24 5.26 21.83
N ILE A 67 -0.49 6.25 22.28
CA ILE A 67 0.97 6.18 22.43
C ILE A 67 1.33 6.56 23.86
N LYS A 68 2.23 5.79 24.46
CA LYS A 68 2.75 6.06 25.79
C LYS A 68 3.87 7.10 25.73
N SER A 69 3.72 8.20 26.46
CA SER A 69 4.68 9.32 26.45
C SER A 69 6.09 8.93 26.88
N SER A 70 6.24 7.89 27.71
CA SER A 70 7.55 7.40 28.15
C SER A 70 8.35 6.68 27.07
N GLU A 71 7.69 6.13 26.05
CA GLU A 71 8.34 5.39 24.95
C GLU A 71 8.55 6.30 23.74
N TYR A 72 7.54 7.11 23.42
CA TYR A 72 7.60 8.11 22.34
C TYR A 72 7.12 9.45 22.90
N PRO A 73 8.06 10.34 23.29
CA PRO A 73 7.75 11.68 23.76
C PRO A 73 6.89 12.46 22.76
N GLU A 74 6.02 13.35 23.27
CA GLU A 74 5.09 14.13 22.43
C GLU A 74 5.83 15.02 21.41
N GLU A 75 7.08 15.37 21.70
CA GLU A 75 7.98 16.19 20.89
C GLU A 75 8.26 15.58 19.51
N PHE A 76 8.25 14.24 19.39
CA PHE A 76 8.37 13.54 18.10
C PHE A 76 7.25 13.91 17.14
N PHE A 77 6.10 14.31 17.69
CA PHE A 77 4.90 14.69 16.95
C PHE A 77 4.56 16.18 17.16
N SER A 78 5.56 17.02 17.44
CA SER A 78 5.37 18.44 17.74
C SER A 78 4.97 19.29 16.53
N ASN A 79 5.23 18.82 15.32
CA ASN A 79 4.86 19.51 14.09
C ASN A 79 3.32 19.62 13.97
N SER A 80 2.82 20.77 13.52
CA SER A 80 1.38 21.06 13.38
C SER A 80 0.65 20.18 12.35
N VAL A 81 1.38 19.41 11.53
CA VAL A 81 0.78 18.38 10.65
C VAL A 81 0.15 17.22 11.44
N TRP A 82 0.46 17.07 12.73
CA TRP A 82 -0.06 15.99 13.56
C TRP A 82 -1.28 16.43 14.38
N ASP A 83 -2.40 15.73 14.23
CA ASP A 83 -3.56 15.86 15.14
C ASP A 83 -3.33 14.98 16.38
N ARG A 84 -2.80 15.61 17.43
CA ARG A 84 -2.58 15.00 18.76
C ARG A 84 -3.61 15.51 19.76
N LYS A 85 -4.15 14.59 20.57
CA LYS A 85 -4.97 14.93 21.75
C LYS A 85 -4.42 14.25 22.98
N LYS A 86 -4.21 15.02 24.06
CA LYS A 86 -3.78 14.48 25.35
C LYS A 86 -4.94 13.69 25.97
N ILE A 87 -4.70 12.44 26.32
CA ILE A 87 -5.67 11.60 27.04
C ILE A 87 -5.41 11.75 28.54
N LYS A 88 -4.16 11.49 28.95
CA LYS A 88 -3.68 11.69 30.31
C LYS A 88 -2.28 12.27 30.24
N ALA A 89 -2.15 13.54 30.62
CA ALA A 89 -0.91 14.28 30.50
C ALA A 89 0.26 13.53 31.14
N GLY A 90 1.34 13.35 30.39
CA GLY A 90 2.56 12.64 30.85
C GLY A 90 2.49 11.12 30.81
N GLU A 91 1.33 10.50 30.56
CA GLU A 91 1.20 9.05 30.44
C GLU A 91 0.86 8.61 29.02
N TYR A 92 -0.24 9.13 28.46
CA TYR A 92 -0.74 8.71 27.16
C TYR A 92 -1.31 9.89 26.38
N TYR A 93 -1.06 9.88 25.08
CA TYR A 93 -1.72 10.74 24.11
C TYR A 93 -2.30 9.91 22.97
N SER A 94 -3.33 10.46 22.34
CA SER A 94 -3.85 9.96 21.08
C SER A 94 -3.24 10.75 19.94
N LEU A 95 -2.96 10.06 18.84
CA LEU A 95 -2.45 10.60 17.60
C LEU A 95 -3.32 10.07 16.46
N ARG A 96 -3.91 10.94 15.64
CA ARG A 96 -4.48 10.51 14.38
C ARG A 96 -3.37 10.38 13.35
N ALA A 97 -3.24 9.18 12.80
CA ALA A 97 -2.16 8.85 11.89
C ALA A 97 -2.58 7.75 10.93
N VAL A 98 -1.84 7.65 9.84
CA VAL A 98 -1.97 6.59 8.84
C VAL A 98 -0.81 5.65 9.02
N SER A 99 -1.07 4.34 9.11
CA SER A 99 0.01 3.36 9.07
C SER A 99 0.30 3.00 7.63
N ILE A 100 1.39 3.53 7.06
CA ILE A 100 1.73 3.28 5.66
C ILE A 100 2.45 1.95 5.46
N PHE A 101 3.07 1.43 6.52
CA PHE A 101 3.77 0.16 6.52
C PHE A 101 3.94 -0.38 7.95
N THR A 102 3.41 -1.57 8.20
CA THR A 102 3.51 -2.26 9.49
C THR A 102 4.19 -3.61 9.33
N THR A 103 5.13 -3.88 10.23
CA THR A 103 5.75 -5.19 10.45
C THR A 103 5.45 -5.66 11.87
N ASN A 104 5.95 -6.84 12.24
CA ASN A 104 5.92 -7.32 13.61
C ASN A 104 6.79 -6.48 14.58
N GLN A 105 7.73 -5.70 14.07
CA GLN A 105 8.69 -4.93 14.88
C GLN A 105 8.31 -3.45 14.95
N PHE A 106 7.94 -2.85 13.83
CA PHE A 106 7.67 -1.42 13.74
C PHE A 106 6.48 -1.12 12.84
N SER A 107 5.84 0.01 13.11
CA SER A 107 4.85 0.64 12.26
C SER A 107 5.36 2.00 11.83
N PHE A 108 5.23 2.34 10.56
CA PHE A 108 5.48 3.69 10.07
C PHE A 108 4.18 4.49 10.17
N LEU A 109 4.09 5.36 11.18
CA LEU A 109 3.00 6.29 11.32
C LEU A 109 3.30 7.55 10.53
N CYS A 110 2.32 8.03 9.77
CA CYS A 110 2.43 9.23 8.95
C CYS A 110 1.24 10.17 9.21
N PRO A 111 1.40 11.48 8.97
CA PRO A 111 0.29 12.43 8.99
C PRO A 111 -0.80 12.07 7.98
N GLU A 112 -2.03 12.53 8.20
CA GLU A 112 -3.18 12.19 7.34
C GLU A 112 -3.01 12.69 5.90
N GLU A 113 -2.27 13.78 5.71
CA GLU A 113 -2.00 14.42 4.42
C GLU A 113 -1.34 13.46 3.42
N ILE A 114 -0.58 12.47 3.91
CA ILE A 114 0.12 11.51 3.04
C ILE A 114 -0.84 10.70 2.17
N ILE A 115 -2.09 10.46 2.62
CA ILE A 115 -3.08 9.70 1.84
C ILE A 115 -3.35 10.39 0.50
N LYS A 116 -3.39 11.73 0.49
CA LYS A 116 -3.64 12.51 -0.72
C LYS A 116 -2.47 12.35 -1.70
N SER A 117 -1.25 12.58 -1.23
CA SER A 117 -0.04 12.48 -2.05
C SER A 117 0.22 11.05 -2.52
N TYR A 118 -0.11 10.05 -1.70
CA TYR A 118 -0.03 8.64 -2.08
C TYR A 118 -1.04 8.28 -3.17
N ARG A 119 -2.26 8.81 -3.12
CA ARG A 119 -3.26 8.59 -4.19
C ARG A 119 -2.87 9.33 -5.48
N GLU A 120 -2.29 10.53 -5.35
CA GLU A 120 -1.81 11.29 -6.50
C GLU A 120 -0.64 10.59 -7.20
N SER A 121 0.25 9.91 -6.46
CA SER A 121 1.37 9.16 -7.03
C SER A 121 0.96 7.92 -7.84
N TRP A 122 -0.31 7.51 -7.79
CA TRP A 122 -0.84 6.45 -8.66
C TRP A 122 -1.17 6.95 -10.06
N LYS A 123 -1.30 8.27 -10.22
CA LYS A 123 -1.52 8.88 -11.52
C LYS A 123 -0.20 8.86 -12.26
N PHE A 124 -0.27 8.55 -13.55
CA PHE A 124 0.87 8.54 -14.45
C PHE A 124 0.47 9.29 -15.70
N ASN A 125 1.38 10.11 -16.20
CA ASN A 125 1.22 10.75 -17.49
C ASN A 125 2.33 10.27 -18.43
N PRO A 126 2.04 9.36 -19.38
CA PRO A 126 3.06 8.77 -20.26
C PRO A 126 3.86 9.78 -21.10
N LEU A 127 3.34 11.00 -21.25
CA LEU A 127 3.90 12.06 -22.09
C LEU A 127 4.51 13.20 -21.26
N ASP A 128 4.50 13.10 -19.93
CA ASP A 128 4.93 14.16 -19.02
C ASP A 128 5.73 13.57 -17.85
N SER A 129 7.04 13.46 -18.07
CA SER A 129 7.97 12.96 -17.05
C SER A 129 8.14 13.91 -15.86
N GLU A 130 7.79 15.19 -16.03
CA GLU A 130 7.84 16.19 -14.97
C GLU A 130 6.70 15.94 -13.98
N PHE A 131 5.49 15.70 -14.49
CA PHE A 131 4.34 15.27 -13.69
C PHE A 131 4.68 14.08 -12.78
N ASP A 132 5.27 13.03 -13.35
CA ASP A 132 5.64 11.82 -12.60
C ASP A 132 6.71 12.11 -11.52
N THR A 133 7.63 13.04 -11.81
CA THR A 133 8.65 13.46 -10.85
C THR A 133 8.03 14.27 -9.71
N ASP A 134 7.11 15.18 -10.02
CA ASP A 134 6.45 16.05 -9.06
C ASP A 134 5.58 15.27 -8.08
N VAL A 135 4.75 14.34 -8.58
CA VAL A 135 3.90 13.51 -7.70
C VAL A 135 4.77 12.64 -6.77
N ARG A 136 5.93 12.17 -7.24
CA ARG A 136 6.88 11.41 -6.43
C ARG A 136 7.56 12.28 -5.37
N LEU A 137 8.04 13.47 -5.75
CA LEU A 137 8.69 14.41 -4.82
C LEU A 137 7.71 14.86 -3.73
N LYS A 138 6.44 15.09 -4.09
CA LYS A 138 5.39 15.44 -3.14
C LYS A 138 5.14 14.31 -2.14
N LEU A 139 5.03 13.07 -2.60
CA LEU A 139 4.91 11.92 -1.71
C LEU A 139 6.14 11.76 -0.80
N GLN A 140 7.36 11.94 -1.33
CA GLN A 140 8.58 11.89 -0.51
C GLN A 140 8.62 12.98 0.57
N LYS A 141 8.18 14.19 0.23
CA LYS A 141 8.09 15.31 1.18
C LYS A 141 7.14 15.00 2.32
N ASP A 142 5.95 14.47 2.02
CA ASP A 142 4.98 14.10 3.06
C ASP A 142 5.46 12.88 3.87
N ALA A 143 6.13 11.93 3.22
CA ALA A 143 6.72 10.77 3.88
C ALA A 143 7.88 11.12 4.81
N ALA A 144 8.54 12.27 4.62
CA ALA A 144 9.61 12.73 5.51
C ALA A 144 9.12 13.03 6.94
N TYR A 145 7.81 13.25 7.12
CA TYR A 145 7.21 13.42 8.44
C TYR A 145 6.85 12.10 9.10
N CYS A 146 6.94 10.96 8.41
CA CYS A 146 6.60 9.67 9.00
C CYS A 146 7.60 9.28 10.10
N VAL A 147 7.08 8.75 11.20
CA VAL A 147 7.88 8.32 12.35
C VAL A 147 7.80 6.79 12.47
N PRO A 148 8.95 6.09 12.51
CA PRO A 148 8.98 4.67 12.84
C PRO A 148 8.72 4.51 14.33
N VAL A 149 7.66 3.78 14.67
CA VAL A 149 7.30 3.46 16.05
C VAL A 149 7.32 1.95 16.25
N SER A 150 7.67 1.48 17.44
CA SER A 150 7.57 0.06 17.78
C SER A 150 6.11 -0.39 17.67
N ALA A 151 5.89 -1.53 17.02
CA ALA A 151 4.55 -2.09 16.85
C ALA A 151 3.89 -2.45 18.20
N THR A 152 4.67 -2.70 19.25
CA THR A 152 4.16 -3.00 20.59
C THR A 152 3.78 -1.75 21.38
N ALA A 153 4.45 -0.63 21.09
CA ALA A 153 4.32 0.65 21.79
C ALA A 153 3.06 1.44 21.41
N VAL A 154 2.45 1.09 20.27
CA VAL A 154 1.30 1.79 19.72
C VAL A 154 0.10 0.86 19.68
N LYS A 155 -1.04 1.36 20.16
CA LYS A 155 -2.32 0.66 20.07
C LYS A 155 -3.28 1.45 19.20
N ARG A 156 -3.75 0.83 18.11
CA ARG A 156 -4.87 1.35 17.34
C ARG A 156 -6.12 1.36 18.21
N TRP A 157 -6.82 2.49 18.24
CA TRP A 157 -7.98 2.74 19.05
C TRP A 157 -8.96 3.66 18.32
N ASP A 158 -9.75 3.11 17.41
CA ASP A 158 -10.69 3.88 16.58
C ASP A 158 -12.01 4.24 17.30
N VAL A 159 -12.18 3.75 18.53
CA VAL A 159 -13.35 4.07 19.36
C VAL A 159 -13.14 5.46 19.99
N PRO A 160 -14.14 6.35 20.00
CA PRO A 160 -14.03 7.64 20.69
C PRO A 160 -13.63 7.42 22.16
N LEU A 161 -12.52 8.01 22.58
CA LEU A 161 -12.17 8.10 23.98
C LEU A 161 -13.12 9.12 24.61
N GLN A 162 -14.02 8.63 25.47
CA GLN A 162 -14.95 9.44 26.25
C GLN A 162 -14.23 10.24 27.33
#